data_AF-A0A9P1GUW7-F1
#
_entry.id   AF-A0A9P1GUW7-F1
#
_cell.length_a   1.000
_cell.length_b   1.000
_cell.length_c   1.000
_cell.angle_alpha   90.00
_cell.angle_beta   90.00
_cell.angle_gamma   90.00
#
_symmetry.space_group_name_H-M   'P 1'
#
loop_
_entity.id
_entity.type
_entity.pdbx_description
1 polymer ?
#
loop_
_entity_poly.entity_id
_entity_poly.type
_entity_poly.pdbx_seq_one_letter_code
_entity_poly.pdbx_strand_id
1 'polypeptide(L)'
;MSFDTVGTLLADIANLLSEGLRTLTQTDSSQWGLDEHEQVRAFQDALNEAKTDFQELSPLVKGQIYYENDRKRESLNELKSLRSKTELHIQHIRDWAETGGPINPIWVNDTKLLRRELHRTQCRAVGRIYAVEQESEPRCLGGFLVYRKQRDWTNQPCNRIDEYRSRQLDELVTCNSVGKFERFGDVDVTFICEFCDGHIVWEDLENMPSIRAVDESVAASESPTPPPPQLLASNTGRPPASPSPPGKRRA
;
A
#
# COMPACT_ATOMS: atom_id res chain seq x y z
N MET A 1 20.19 32.37 -10.38
CA MET A 1 18.88 31.94 -9.84
C MET A 1 18.80 30.45 -10.08
N SER A 2 18.70 29.64 -9.03
CA SER A 2 18.55 28.19 -9.21
C SER A 2 17.22 27.92 -9.89
N PHE A 3 17.23 27.19 -11.00
CA PHE A 3 16.01 26.77 -11.70
C PHE A 3 15.45 25.51 -11.03
N ASP A 4 15.09 25.64 -9.75
CA ASP A 4 14.62 24.50 -8.96
C ASP A 4 13.39 23.88 -9.62
N THR A 5 13.47 22.59 -9.86
CA THR A 5 12.36 21.69 -10.18
C THR A 5 12.32 20.57 -9.14
N VAL A 6 11.20 19.84 -9.11
CA VAL A 6 11.10 18.61 -8.30
C VAL A 6 12.26 17.66 -8.62
N GLY A 7 12.58 17.44 -9.89
CA GLY A 7 13.71 16.61 -10.31
C GLY A 7 15.06 17.06 -9.75
N THR A 8 15.39 18.35 -9.86
CA THR A 8 16.66 18.88 -9.33
C THR A 8 16.77 18.73 -7.81
N LEU A 9 15.69 18.96 -7.07
CA LEU A 9 15.69 18.85 -5.60
C LEU A 9 15.73 17.39 -5.13
N LEU A 10 15.05 16.47 -5.82
CA LEU A 10 15.15 15.05 -5.55
C LEU A 10 16.56 14.52 -5.84
N ALA A 11 17.20 14.98 -6.91
CA ALA A 11 18.58 14.64 -7.22
C ALA A 11 19.55 15.17 -6.13
N ASP A 12 19.37 16.41 -5.67
CA ASP A 12 20.15 16.97 -4.56
C ASP A 12 20.02 16.12 -3.29
N ILE A 13 18.80 15.75 -2.90
CA ILE A 13 18.54 14.90 -1.73
C ILE A 13 19.17 13.51 -1.90
N ALA A 14 19.04 12.89 -3.07
CA ALA A 14 19.65 11.60 -3.36
C ALA A 14 21.19 11.66 -3.28
N ASN A 15 21.79 12.75 -3.75
CA ASN A 15 23.23 12.97 -3.63
C ASN A 15 23.66 13.10 -2.16
N LEU A 16 22.91 13.85 -1.34
CA LEU A 16 23.16 13.98 0.10
C LEU A 16 23.06 12.62 0.82
N LEU A 17 22.01 11.84 0.55
CA LEU A 17 21.86 10.51 1.15
C LEU A 17 22.98 9.55 0.71
N SER A 18 23.37 9.60 -0.57
CA SER A 18 24.50 8.82 -1.11
C SER A 18 25.82 9.24 -0.46
N GLU A 19 25.96 10.53 -0.16
CA GLU A 19 27.13 11.03 0.54
C GLU A 19 27.19 10.55 1.99
N GLY A 20 26.08 10.59 2.73
CA GLY A 20 26.01 10.03 4.08
C GLY A 20 26.43 8.56 4.12
N LEU A 21 25.92 7.78 3.16
CA LEU A 21 26.29 6.37 3.01
C LEU A 21 27.78 6.22 2.69
N ARG A 22 28.32 7.01 1.76
CA ARG A 22 29.75 7.01 1.42
C ARG A 22 30.60 7.32 2.65
N THR A 23 30.25 8.35 3.42
CA THR A 23 30.94 8.73 4.65
C THR A 23 30.99 7.57 5.64
N LEU A 24 29.86 6.91 5.91
CA LEU A 24 29.81 5.72 6.77
C LEU A 24 30.73 4.61 6.25
N THR A 25 30.62 4.25 4.96
CA THR A 25 31.43 3.16 4.38
C THR A 25 32.94 3.42 4.35
N GLN A 26 33.38 4.67 4.49
CA GLN A 26 34.79 5.04 4.55
C GLN A 26 35.36 4.98 5.97
N THR A 27 34.52 4.87 6.99
CA THR A 27 34.97 4.69 8.38
C THR A 27 35.35 3.24 8.66
N ASP A 28 36.23 3.03 9.64
CA ASP A 28 36.66 1.67 10.02
C ASP A 28 35.49 0.88 10.63
N SER A 29 35.08 -0.18 9.94
CA SER A 29 33.97 -1.04 10.36
C SER A 29 34.35 -2.11 11.38
N SER A 30 35.62 -2.18 11.81
CA SER A 30 36.11 -3.20 12.74
C SER A 30 35.49 -3.11 14.13
N GLN A 31 35.03 -1.92 14.53
CA GLN A 31 34.44 -1.64 15.85
C GLN A 31 32.94 -1.34 15.80
N TRP A 32 32.29 -1.52 14.65
CA TRP A 32 30.87 -1.20 14.52
C TRP A 32 30.00 -2.12 15.37
N GLY A 33 29.03 -1.50 16.04
CA GLY A 33 27.93 -2.17 16.70
C GLY A 33 26.72 -2.34 15.79
N LEU A 34 25.59 -2.69 16.39
CA LEU A 34 24.32 -2.87 15.68
C LEU A 34 23.81 -1.56 15.08
N ASP A 35 24.01 -0.44 15.76
CA ASP A 35 23.47 0.86 15.38
C ASP A 35 24.14 1.42 14.12
N GLU A 36 25.46 1.25 13.96
CA GLU A 36 26.19 1.66 12.76
C GLU A 36 25.73 0.86 11.52
N HIS A 37 25.57 -0.46 11.69
CA HIS A 37 25.04 -1.32 10.63
C HIS A 37 23.57 -0.99 10.31
N GLU A 38 22.77 -0.64 11.32
CA GLU A 38 21.39 -0.21 11.11
C GLU A 38 21.32 1.16 10.41
N GLN A 39 22.23 2.08 10.73
CA GLN A 39 22.34 3.37 10.07
C GLN A 39 22.64 3.21 8.58
N VAL A 40 23.59 2.34 8.22
CA VAL A 40 23.91 2.02 6.82
C VAL A 40 22.69 1.46 6.09
N ARG A 41 21.99 0.50 6.71
CA ARG A 41 20.75 -0.06 6.14
C ARG A 41 19.67 1.00 5.97
N ALA A 42 19.48 1.88 6.96
CA ALA A 42 18.48 2.94 6.89
C ALA A 42 18.75 3.92 5.73
N PHE A 43 20.01 4.28 5.46
CA PHE A 43 20.38 5.09 4.29
C PHE A 43 20.15 4.35 2.97
N GLN A 44 20.51 3.07 2.89
CA GLN A 44 20.27 2.25 1.69
C GLN A 44 18.78 2.13 1.40
N ASP A 45 17.98 1.83 2.42
CA ASP A 45 16.52 1.78 2.29
C ASP A 45 15.96 3.11 1.81
N ALA A 46 16.45 4.24 2.35
CA ALA A 46 15.99 5.57 1.94
C ALA A 46 16.28 5.88 0.47
N LEU A 47 17.48 5.53 -0.02
CA LEU A 47 17.85 5.70 -1.42
C LEU A 47 17.04 4.78 -2.34
N ASN A 48 16.85 3.52 -1.94
CA ASN A 48 16.09 2.54 -2.71
C ASN A 48 14.62 2.95 -2.80
N GLU A 49 13.99 3.34 -1.69
CA GLU A 49 12.61 3.80 -1.64
C GLU A 49 12.42 5.06 -2.49
N ALA A 50 13.29 6.07 -2.34
CA ALA A 50 13.21 7.30 -3.14
C ALA A 50 13.29 7.03 -4.65
N LYS A 51 14.13 6.07 -5.07
CA LYS A 51 14.26 5.64 -6.47
C LYS A 51 13.01 4.91 -6.94
N THR A 52 12.51 3.97 -6.14
CA THR A 52 11.27 3.24 -6.43
C THR A 52 10.10 4.20 -6.56
N ASP A 53 9.93 5.13 -5.61
CA ASP A 53 8.90 6.17 -5.65
C ASP A 53 8.99 6.99 -6.94
N PHE A 54 10.19 7.41 -7.34
CA PHE A 54 10.35 8.16 -8.58
C PHE A 54 9.92 7.34 -9.81
N GLN A 55 10.23 6.05 -9.85
CA GLN A 55 9.87 5.14 -10.95
C GLN A 55 8.37 4.81 -10.97
N GLU A 56 7.75 4.62 -9.81
CA GLU A 56 6.36 4.19 -9.67
C GLU A 56 5.37 5.36 -9.73
N LEU A 57 5.75 6.54 -9.27
CA LEU A 57 4.89 7.72 -9.29
C LEU A 57 4.89 8.43 -10.64
N SER A 58 6.01 8.38 -11.39
CA SER A 58 6.13 9.05 -12.70
C SER A 58 5.03 8.65 -13.71
N PRO A 59 4.63 7.36 -13.85
CA PRO A 59 3.55 6.93 -14.73
C PRO A 59 2.15 7.31 -14.25
N LEU A 60 1.98 7.73 -12.99
CA LEU A 60 0.68 8.18 -12.46
C LEU A 60 0.29 9.58 -12.93
N VAL A 61 1.27 10.31 -13.47
CA VAL A 61 1.11 11.57 -14.18
C VAL A 61 1.46 11.37 -15.66
N LYS A 62 1.47 12.43 -16.47
CA LYS A 62 1.80 12.38 -17.92
C LYS A 62 3.24 11.93 -18.25
N GLY A 63 3.92 11.26 -17.32
CA GLY A 63 5.25 10.69 -17.47
C GLY A 63 6.32 11.42 -16.68
N GLN A 64 7.52 10.84 -16.67
CA GLN A 64 8.68 11.32 -15.90
C GLN A 64 9.02 12.78 -16.20
N ILE A 65 8.96 13.22 -17.46
CA ILE A 65 9.30 14.60 -17.85
C ILE A 65 8.40 15.62 -17.13
N TYR A 66 7.12 15.31 -16.94
CA TYR A 66 6.19 16.21 -16.25
C TYR A 66 6.50 16.25 -14.75
N TYR A 67 6.82 15.11 -14.16
CA TYR A 67 7.17 15.03 -12.75
C TYR A 67 8.49 15.74 -12.45
N GLU A 68 9.53 15.47 -13.23
CA GLU A 68 10.88 16.00 -13.07
C GLU A 68 10.93 17.53 -13.26
N ASN A 69 10.12 18.05 -14.19
CA ASN A 69 10.05 19.48 -14.48
C ASN A 69 8.96 20.22 -13.70
N ASP A 70 8.30 19.58 -12.73
CA ASP A 70 7.30 20.26 -11.91
C ASP A 70 7.94 21.40 -11.11
N ARG A 71 7.23 22.52 -11.07
CA ARG A 71 7.67 23.79 -10.43
C ARG A 71 6.61 24.36 -9.50
N LYS A 72 5.66 23.54 -9.03
CA LYS A 72 4.64 24.03 -8.09
C LYS A 72 5.31 24.50 -6.81
N ARG A 73 5.00 25.72 -6.40
CA ARG A 73 5.66 26.40 -5.27
C ARG A 73 5.61 25.57 -3.98
N GLU A 74 4.48 24.93 -3.71
CA GLU A 74 4.28 24.08 -2.53
C GLU A 74 5.21 22.87 -2.55
N SER A 75 5.26 22.12 -3.66
CA SER A 75 6.17 20.98 -3.84
C SER A 75 7.63 21.40 -3.68
N LEU A 76 8.02 22.52 -4.30
CA LEU A 76 9.39 23.01 -4.21
C LEU A 76 9.76 23.45 -2.77
N ASN A 77 8.83 24.07 -2.04
CA ASN A 77 9.09 24.50 -0.67
C ASN A 77 9.22 23.31 0.29
N GLU A 78 8.37 22.29 0.16
CA GLU A 78 8.47 21.06 0.95
C GLU A 78 9.79 20.34 0.68
N LEU A 79 10.16 20.16 -0.59
CA LEU A 79 11.43 19.53 -0.98
C LEU A 79 12.66 20.33 -0.51
N LYS A 80 12.61 21.66 -0.55
CA LYS A 80 13.69 22.50 -0.01
C LYS A 80 13.83 22.33 1.50
N SER A 81 12.71 22.35 2.22
CA SER A 81 12.73 22.12 3.67
C SER A 81 13.30 20.74 3.99
N LEU A 82 12.90 19.71 3.24
CA LEU A 82 13.41 18.36 3.41
C LEU A 82 14.91 18.31 3.10
N ARG A 83 15.36 18.91 1.99
CA ARG A 83 16.78 19.00 1.63
C ARG A 83 17.60 19.61 2.77
N SER A 84 17.16 20.73 3.35
CA SER A 84 17.86 21.35 4.48
C SER A 84 17.90 20.47 5.73
N LYS A 85 16.85 19.70 6.02
CA LYS A 85 16.88 18.70 7.11
C LYS A 85 17.88 17.58 6.80
N THR A 86 17.90 17.09 5.55
CA THR A 86 18.86 16.08 5.10
C THR A 86 20.29 16.60 5.18
N GLU A 87 20.58 17.82 4.72
CA GLU A 87 21.89 18.46 4.82
C GLU A 87 22.41 18.49 6.26
N LEU A 88 21.56 18.90 7.21
CA LEU A 88 21.90 18.92 8.64
C LEU A 88 22.20 17.51 9.15
N HIS A 89 21.39 16.53 8.79
CA HIS A 89 21.60 15.14 9.19
C HIS A 89 22.90 14.56 8.64
N ILE A 90 23.21 14.81 7.36
CA ILE A 90 24.48 14.40 6.76
C ILE A 90 25.66 15.08 7.44
N GLN A 91 25.52 16.35 7.84
CA GLN A 91 26.58 17.04 8.58
C GLN A 91 26.89 16.33 9.91
N HIS A 92 25.88 15.89 10.67
CA HIS A 92 26.12 15.11 11.89
C HIS A 92 26.89 13.81 11.61
N ILE A 93 26.59 13.12 10.50
CA ILE A 93 27.31 11.91 10.10
C ILE A 93 28.77 12.23 9.72
N ARG A 94 29.03 13.35 9.04
CA ARG A 94 30.40 13.79 8.72
C ARG A 94 31.18 14.12 9.98
N ASP A 95 30.61 14.90 10.89
CA ASP A 95 31.25 15.28 12.14
C ASP A 95 31.60 14.04 12.97
N TRP A 96 30.68 13.05 13.03
CA TRP A 96 30.94 11.77 13.67
C TRP A 96 32.06 10.98 12.99
N ALA A 97 32.13 10.96 11.66
CA ALA A 97 33.18 10.24 10.94
C ALA A 97 34.58 10.83 11.20
N GLU A 98 34.66 12.13 11.52
CA GLU A 98 35.90 12.80 11.91
C GLU A 98 36.30 12.50 13.37
N THR A 99 35.34 12.47 14.30
CA THR A 99 35.61 12.24 15.72
C THR A 99 35.73 10.77 16.10
N GLY A 100 35.05 9.89 15.35
CA GLY A 100 34.87 8.48 15.68
C GLY A 100 33.95 8.26 16.89
N GLY A 101 33.96 7.02 17.39
CA GLY A 101 33.13 6.58 18.52
C GLY A 101 31.81 5.93 18.08
N PRO A 102 30.98 5.48 19.04
CA PRO A 102 29.68 4.88 18.74
C PRO A 102 28.74 5.92 18.14
N ILE A 103 27.94 5.51 17.15
CA ILE A 103 26.94 6.39 16.56
C ILE A 103 25.82 6.69 17.56
N ASN A 104 25.17 7.85 17.42
CA ASN A 104 23.96 8.14 18.19
C ASN A 104 22.78 7.31 17.64
N PRO A 105 22.15 6.42 18.45
CA PRO A 105 21.06 5.56 17.98
C PRO A 105 19.82 6.34 17.51
N ILE A 106 19.67 7.61 17.95
CA ILE A 106 18.56 8.47 17.50
C ILE A 106 18.69 8.76 15.99
N TRP A 107 19.90 8.81 15.45
CA TRP A 107 20.13 9.13 14.03
C TRP A 107 19.55 8.08 13.08
N VAL A 108 19.43 6.82 13.53
CA VAL A 108 18.73 5.77 12.77
C VAL A 108 17.26 6.12 12.61
N ASN A 109 16.62 6.59 13.68
CA ASN A 109 15.23 7.03 13.65
C ASN A 109 15.06 8.28 12.80
N ASP A 110 15.99 9.24 12.90
CA ASP A 110 15.98 10.44 12.06
C ASP A 110 16.08 10.09 10.57
N THR A 111 16.90 9.09 10.22
CA THR A 111 17.03 8.61 8.83
C THR A 111 15.74 7.95 8.34
N LYS A 112 15.12 7.11 9.17
CA LYS A 112 13.80 6.53 8.88
C LYS A 112 12.72 7.59 8.76
N LEU A 113 12.80 8.67 9.53
CA LEU A 113 11.87 9.80 9.45
C LEU A 113 12.07 10.58 8.14
N LEU A 114 13.32 10.93 7.79
CA LEU A 114 13.65 11.58 6.53
C LEU A 114 13.16 10.76 5.33
N ARG A 115 13.32 9.44 5.38
CA ARG A 115 12.80 8.52 4.36
C ARG A 115 11.28 8.65 4.19
N ARG A 116 10.52 8.58 5.28
CA ARG A 116 9.06 8.74 5.26
C ARG A 116 8.63 10.12 4.78
N GLU A 117 9.34 11.18 5.20
CA GLU A 117 9.08 12.55 4.75
C GLU A 117 9.35 12.70 3.24
N LEU A 118 10.41 12.08 2.73
CA LEU A 118 10.75 12.06 1.30
C LEU A 118 9.65 11.40 0.48
N HIS A 119 9.27 10.18 0.85
CA HIS A 119 8.18 9.43 0.22
C HIS A 119 6.90 10.28 0.14
N ARG A 120 6.46 10.84 1.28
CA ARG A 120 5.27 11.70 1.34
C ARG A 120 5.37 12.94 0.47
N THR A 121 6.53 13.58 0.46
CA THR A 121 6.74 14.78 -0.36
C THR A 121 6.67 14.44 -1.85
N GLN A 122 7.20 13.27 -2.26
CA GLN A 122 7.06 12.76 -3.63
C GLN A 122 5.60 12.47 -3.97
N CYS A 123 4.86 11.75 -3.11
CA CYS A 123 3.43 11.48 -3.30
C CYS A 123 2.59 12.75 -3.42
N ARG A 124 2.82 13.75 -2.55
CA ARG A 124 2.12 15.05 -2.62
C ARG A 124 2.46 15.84 -3.87
N ALA A 125 3.73 15.87 -4.28
CA ALA A 125 4.12 16.55 -5.51
C ALA A 125 3.36 15.97 -6.72
N VAL A 126 3.28 14.65 -6.81
CA VAL A 126 2.55 13.93 -7.87
C VAL A 126 1.04 14.17 -7.75
N GLY A 127 0.49 14.13 -6.54
CA GLY A 127 -0.90 14.45 -6.26
C GLY A 127 -1.29 15.86 -6.71
N ARG A 128 -0.41 16.85 -6.51
CA ARG A 128 -0.62 18.23 -6.98
C ARG A 128 -0.56 18.37 -8.49
N ILE A 129 0.32 17.63 -9.16
CA ILE A 129 0.37 17.58 -10.63
C ILE A 129 -0.95 17.03 -11.15
N TYR A 130 -1.38 15.90 -10.61
CA TYR A 130 -2.63 15.24 -10.96
C TYR A 130 -3.87 16.11 -10.73
N ALA A 131 -3.95 16.78 -9.58
CA ALA A 131 -5.11 17.62 -9.23
C ALA A 131 -5.34 18.77 -10.22
N VAL A 132 -4.27 19.33 -10.80
CA VAL A 132 -4.40 20.38 -11.83
C VAL A 132 -4.91 19.84 -13.16
N GLU A 133 -4.73 18.55 -13.44
CA GLU A 133 -5.26 17.94 -14.66
C GLU A 133 -6.73 17.54 -14.50
N GLN A 134 -7.16 17.31 -13.27
CA GLN A 134 -8.46 16.77 -12.89
C GLN A 134 -9.42 17.86 -12.39
N GLU A 135 -9.38 19.08 -12.96
CA GLU A 135 -10.21 20.24 -12.57
C GLU A 135 -11.73 19.92 -12.43
N SER A 136 -12.20 18.78 -12.96
CA SER A 136 -13.58 18.30 -12.91
C SER A 136 -13.87 17.06 -12.02
N GLU A 137 -12.88 16.35 -11.46
CA GLU A 137 -13.12 15.15 -10.64
C GLU A 137 -12.96 15.42 -9.13
N PRO A 138 -13.87 14.90 -8.27
CA PRO A 138 -13.88 15.21 -6.84
C PRO A 138 -12.87 14.39 -6.00
N ARG A 139 -12.10 13.47 -6.59
CA ARG A 139 -11.23 12.53 -5.83
C ARG A 139 -9.77 12.92 -5.95
N CYS A 140 -9.04 12.84 -4.83
CA CYS A 140 -7.57 12.94 -4.85
C CYS A 140 -6.96 11.75 -5.63
N LEU A 141 -5.71 11.87 -6.07
CA LEU A 141 -5.01 10.80 -6.79
C LEU A 141 -5.07 9.46 -6.04
N GLY A 142 -4.85 9.49 -4.72
CA GLY A 142 -5.00 8.31 -3.88
C GLY A 142 -6.39 7.66 -3.95
N GLY A 143 -7.44 8.46 -3.77
CA GLY A 143 -8.82 8.00 -3.86
C GLY A 143 -9.19 7.50 -5.28
N PHE A 144 -8.61 8.10 -6.32
CA PHE A 144 -8.77 7.64 -7.69
C PHE A 144 -8.14 6.25 -7.92
N LEU A 145 -6.94 6.00 -7.39
CA LEU A 145 -6.26 4.70 -7.52
C LEU A 145 -7.07 3.57 -6.89
N VAL A 146 -7.59 3.78 -5.67
CA VAL A 146 -8.47 2.83 -4.99
C VAL A 146 -9.76 2.63 -5.78
N TYR A 147 -10.40 3.73 -6.21
CA TYR A 147 -11.65 3.67 -6.98
C TYR A 147 -11.49 2.91 -8.30
N ARG A 148 -10.38 3.12 -9.02
CA ARG A 148 -10.08 2.40 -10.28
C ARG A 148 -10.04 0.89 -10.05
N LYS A 149 -9.34 0.44 -9.02
CA LYS A 149 -9.24 -0.98 -8.67
C LYS A 149 -10.61 -1.58 -8.29
N GLN A 150 -11.40 -0.86 -7.50
CA GLN A 150 -12.77 -1.28 -7.16
C GLN A 150 -13.71 -1.37 -8.39
N ARG A 151 -13.56 -0.44 -9.34
CA ARG A 151 -14.35 -0.41 -10.58
C ARG A 151 -14.00 -1.59 -11.49
N ASP A 152 -12.72 -1.94 -11.62
CA ASP A 152 -12.28 -3.10 -12.40
C ASP A 152 -12.99 -4.38 -11.94
N TRP A 153 -13.20 -4.52 -10.62
CA TRP A 153 -13.94 -5.65 -10.05
C TRP A 153 -15.44 -5.59 -10.20
N THR A 154 -16.05 -4.40 -10.23
CA THR A 154 -17.48 -4.26 -10.48
C THR A 154 -17.83 -4.79 -11.88
N ASN A 155 -16.90 -4.67 -12.83
CA ASN A 155 -17.06 -5.16 -14.19
C ASN A 155 -16.74 -6.65 -14.36
N GLN A 156 -16.26 -7.34 -13.31
CA GLN A 156 -15.86 -8.74 -13.35
C GLN A 156 -16.58 -9.54 -12.26
N PRO A 157 -17.59 -10.38 -12.57
CA PRO A 157 -18.30 -11.16 -11.57
C PRO A 157 -17.34 -12.08 -10.79
N CYS A 158 -17.53 -12.16 -9.48
CA CYS A 158 -16.77 -13.01 -8.56
C CYS A 158 -17.70 -14.12 -8.09
N ASN A 159 -17.44 -15.36 -8.49
CA ASN A 159 -18.36 -16.47 -8.21
C ASN A 159 -17.82 -17.43 -7.13
N ARG A 160 -16.58 -17.20 -6.66
CA ARG A 160 -15.90 -18.06 -5.69
C ARG A 160 -15.40 -17.26 -4.48
N ILE A 161 -15.45 -17.87 -3.31
CA ILE A 161 -14.98 -17.27 -2.05
C ILE A 161 -13.46 -16.97 -2.10
N ASP A 162 -12.67 -17.83 -2.74
CA ASP A 162 -11.21 -17.62 -2.87
C ASP A 162 -10.85 -16.41 -3.74
N GLU A 163 -11.62 -16.18 -4.81
CA GLU A 163 -11.48 -15.00 -5.67
C GLU A 163 -11.85 -13.74 -4.90
N TYR A 164 -12.87 -13.81 -4.05
CA TYR A 164 -13.30 -12.70 -3.20
C TYR A 164 -12.23 -12.31 -2.19
N ARG A 165 -11.63 -13.29 -1.49
CA ARG A 165 -10.51 -13.05 -0.58
C ARG A 165 -9.29 -12.46 -1.29
N SER A 166 -8.98 -12.96 -2.48
CA SER A 166 -7.87 -12.42 -3.29
C SER A 166 -8.11 -10.96 -3.67
N ARG A 167 -9.35 -10.58 -4.03
CA ARG A 167 -9.72 -9.19 -4.30
C ARG A 167 -9.58 -8.30 -3.06
N GLN A 168 -10.03 -8.77 -1.89
CA GLN A 168 -9.87 -8.02 -0.64
C GLN A 168 -8.40 -7.75 -0.30
N LEU A 169 -7.53 -8.75 -0.49
CA LEU A 169 -6.10 -8.57 -0.29
C LEU A 169 -5.51 -7.55 -1.27
N ASP A 170 -5.87 -7.65 -2.56
CA ASP A 170 -5.46 -6.66 -3.56
C ASP A 170 -5.96 -5.24 -3.22
N GLU A 171 -7.16 -5.11 -2.64
CA GLU A 171 -7.72 -3.81 -2.24
C GLU A 171 -6.89 -3.23 -1.11
N LEU A 172 -6.61 -4.06 -0.11
CA LEU A 172 -5.82 -3.69 1.05
C LEU A 172 -4.40 -3.28 0.64
N VAL A 173 -3.79 -4.01 -0.30
CA VAL A 173 -2.48 -3.65 -0.89
C VAL A 173 -2.56 -2.28 -1.57
N THR A 174 -3.63 -2.02 -2.34
CA THR A 174 -3.83 -0.73 -3.01
C THR A 174 -4.08 0.42 -2.01
N CYS A 175 -4.84 0.17 -0.94
CA CYS A 175 -5.05 1.16 0.11
C CYS A 175 -3.75 1.48 0.84
N ASN A 176 -2.95 0.46 1.16
CA ASN A 176 -1.64 0.63 1.79
C ASN A 176 -0.59 1.28 0.89
N SER A 177 -0.77 1.26 -0.44
CA SER A 177 0.07 2.02 -1.38
C SER A 177 -0.40 3.47 -1.55
N VAL A 178 -1.58 3.82 -1.03
CA VAL A 178 -2.18 5.16 -1.14
C VAL A 178 -2.04 5.97 0.14
N GLY A 179 -1.99 5.27 1.26
CA GLY A 179 -1.93 5.86 2.57
C GLY A 179 -1.77 4.80 3.63
N LYS A 180 -1.92 5.21 4.88
CA LYS A 180 -1.71 4.32 6.02
C LYS A 180 -2.86 4.40 7.01
N PHE A 181 -3.11 3.29 7.67
CA PHE A 181 -4.02 3.22 8.81
C PHE A 181 -3.23 3.43 10.10
N GLU A 182 -3.64 4.42 10.89
CA GLU A 182 -3.10 4.68 12.22
C GLU A 182 -4.21 4.51 13.27
N ARG A 183 -3.88 3.91 14.41
CA ARG A 183 -4.80 3.90 15.54
C ARG A 183 -4.92 5.31 16.10
N PHE A 184 -6.15 5.75 16.30
CA PHE A 184 -6.48 7.04 16.89
C PHE A 184 -7.23 6.77 18.20
N GLY A 185 -6.53 6.89 19.33
CA GLY A 185 -7.08 6.46 20.63
C GLY A 185 -7.20 4.94 20.75
N ASP A 186 -8.16 4.50 21.57
CA ASP A 186 -8.30 3.08 21.96
C ASP A 186 -9.20 2.28 20.99
N VAL A 187 -10.11 2.96 20.29
CA VAL A 187 -11.17 2.32 19.47
C VAL A 187 -11.10 2.75 18.01
N ASP A 188 -10.62 3.96 17.71
CA ASP A 188 -10.72 4.54 16.37
C ASP A 188 -9.51 4.18 15.49
N VAL A 189 -9.76 4.11 14.19
CA VAL A 189 -8.72 3.97 13.17
C VAL A 189 -8.86 5.10 12.17
N THR A 190 -7.74 5.74 11.84
CA THR A 190 -7.69 6.81 10.84
C THR A 190 -6.87 6.36 9.65
N PHE A 191 -7.43 6.44 8.44
CA PHE A 191 -6.67 6.37 7.20
C PHE A 191 -6.15 7.75 6.85
N ILE A 192 -4.86 7.87 6.57
CA ILE A 192 -4.22 9.12 6.13
C ILE A 192 -3.69 8.90 4.71
N CYS A 193 -4.24 9.65 3.76
CA CYS A 193 -3.82 9.62 2.37
C CYS A 193 -2.49 10.36 2.18
N GLU A 194 -1.50 9.69 1.59
CA GLU A 194 -0.17 10.27 1.38
C GLU A 194 -0.11 11.28 0.23
N PHE A 195 -1.14 11.30 -0.63
CA PHE A 195 -1.22 12.21 -1.78
C PHE A 195 -1.84 13.58 -1.47
N CYS A 196 -2.69 13.70 -0.43
CA CYS A 196 -3.44 14.93 -0.18
C CYS A 196 -3.67 15.28 1.31
N ASP A 197 -3.09 14.54 2.26
CA ASP A 197 -3.34 14.68 3.71
C ASP A 197 -4.80 14.58 4.16
N GLY A 198 -5.68 14.13 3.25
CA GLY A 198 -7.05 13.78 3.58
C GLY A 198 -7.05 12.60 4.54
N HIS A 199 -7.94 12.65 5.53
CA HIS A 199 -8.09 11.56 6.48
C HIS A 199 -9.54 11.09 6.54
N ILE A 200 -9.71 9.80 6.82
CA ILE A 200 -11.00 9.19 7.13
C ILE A 200 -10.84 8.51 8.48
N VAL A 201 -11.70 8.87 9.44
CA VAL A 201 -11.73 8.25 10.77
C VAL A 201 -12.90 7.28 10.81
N TRP A 202 -12.65 6.07 11.27
CA TRP A 202 -13.68 5.10 11.66
C TRP A 202 -13.69 5.01 13.18
N GLU A 203 -14.85 5.23 13.77
CA GLU A 203 -15.09 5.17 15.23
C GLU A 203 -15.09 3.72 15.76
N ASP A 204 -15.03 2.71 14.87
CA ASP A 204 -14.97 1.29 15.21
C ASP A 204 -14.27 0.49 14.09
N LEU A 205 -13.36 -0.42 14.48
CA LEU A 205 -12.68 -1.37 13.60
C LEU A 205 -13.66 -2.29 12.86
N GLU A 206 -14.79 -2.64 13.47
CA GLU A 206 -15.79 -3.53 12.86
C GLU A 206 -16.54 -2.87 11.68
N ASN A 207 -16.62 -1.53 11.66
CA ASN A 207 -17.26 -0.75 10.61
C ASN A 207 -16.29 -0.32 9.49
N MET A 208 -15.05 -0.79 9.53
CA MET A 208 -14.03 -0.51 8.53
C MET A 208 -14.35 -1.24 7.21
N PRO A 209 -14.44 -0.53 6.05
CA PRO A 209 -14.83 -1.12 4.77
C PRO A 209 -13.84 -2.11 4.15
N SER A 210 -12.76 -2.47 4.84
CA SER A 210 -11.82 -3.52 4.41
C SER A 210 -12.47 -4.92 4.45
N ILE A 211 -13.57 -5.04 5.21
CA ILE A 211 -14.48 -6.18 5.19
C ILE A 211 -15.81 -5.65 4.67
N ARG A 212 -15.92 -5.37 3.36
CA ARG A 212 -17.27 -5.39 2.78
C ARG A 212 -17.85 -6.74 3.19
N ALA A 213 -18.95 -6.73 3.92
CA ALA A 213 -19.65 -7.95 4.30
C ALA A 213 -19.70 -8.82 3.05
N VAL A 214 -19.19 -10.06 3.16
CA VAL A 214 -19.43 -11.07 2.14
C VAL A 214 -20.92 -10.98 1.85
N ASP A 215 -21.27 -10.63 0.62
CA ASP A 215 -22.67 -10.56 0.22
C ASP A 215 -23.26 -11.92 0.61
N GLU A 216 -24.12 -11.95 1.63
CA GLU A 216 -24.64 -13.19 2.23
C GLU A 216 -25.32 -14.07 1.17
N SER A 217 -25.66 -13.49 0.02
CA SER A 217 -26.11 -14.17 -1.19
C SER A 217 -25.10 -15.18 -1.77
N VAL A 218 -23.79 -14.90 -1.69
CA VAL A 218 -22.73 -15.82 -2.18
C VAL A 218 -22.47 -16.93 -1.17
N ALA A 219 -22.46 -16.61 0.13
CA ALA A 219 -22.30 -17.61 1.20
C ALA A 219 -23.51 -18.56 1.32
N ALA A 220 -24.73 -18.07 1.08
CA ALA A 220 -25.94 -18.89 1.09
C ALA A 220 -26.00 -19.91 -0.06
N SER A 221 -25.29 -19.65 -1.16
CA SER A 221 -25.29 -20.48 -2.37
C SER A 221 -24.46 -21.77 -2.24
N GLU A 222 -23.64 -21.91 -1.19
CA GLU A 222 -22.82 -23.11 -0.92
C GLU A 222 -23.39 -24.01 0.19
N SER A 223 -24.65 -23.80 0.61
CA SER A 223 -25.31 -24.72 1.53
C SER A 223 -25.62 -26.06 0.82
N PRO A 224 -25.05 -27.21 1.23
CA PRO A 224 -25.47 -28.49 0.69
C PRO A 224 -26.87 -28.81 1.23
N THR A 225 -27.87 -28.82 0.36
CA THR A 225 -29.23 -29.25 0.70
C THR A 225 -29.17 -30.64 1.35
N PRO A 226 -29.66 -30.83 2.60
CA PRO A 226 -29.69 -32.15 3.19
C PRO A 226 -30.69 -33.03 2.43
N PRO A 227 -30.39 -34.32 2.21
CA PRO A 227 -31.31 -35.22 1.53
C PRO A 227 -32.60 -35.39 2.36
N PRO A 228 -33.76 -35.58 1.71
CA PRO A 228 -35.04 -35.65 2.41
C PRO A 228 -35.13 -36.88 3.33
N PRO A 229 -35.88 -36.80 4.46
CA PRO A 229 -35.94 -37.87 5.43
C PRO A 229 -36.63 -39.12 4.86
N GLN A 230 -35.97 -40.27 4.94
CA GLN A 230 -36.57 -41.57 4.66
C GLN A 230 -37.55 -41.94 5.78
N LEU A 231 -38.85 -41.94 5.46
CA LEU A 231 -39.89 -42.48 6.33
C LEU A 231 -39.77 -44.00 6.40
N LEU A 232 -39.40 -44.49 7.59
CA LEU A 232 -39.57 -45.87 8.03
C LEU A 232 -41.07 -46.22 8.05
N ALA A 233 -41.47 -47.21 7.25
CA ALA A 233 -42.75 -47.88 7.41
C ALA A 233 -42.53 -49.39 7.54
N SER A 234 -43.02 -49.90 8.67
CA SER A 234 -42.83 -51.24 9.22
C SER A 234 -43.55 -52.33 8.44
N ASN A 235 -42.93 -53.52 8.46
CA ASN A 235 -43.43 -54.81 8.00
C ASN A 235 -44.85 -55.16 8.46
N THR A 236 -45.69 -55.65 7.53
CA THR A 236 -46.68 -56.71 7.80
C THR A 236 -46.89 -57.61 6.57
N GLY A 237 -46.59 -58.91 6.72
CA GLY A 237 -47.38 -60.01 6.16
C GLY A 237 -47.22 -60.42 4.68
N ARG A 238 -46.44 -61.48 4.43
CA ARG A 238 -46.55 -62.43 3.29
C ARG A 238 -47.68 -63.45 3.65
N PRO A 239 -48.39 -64.19 2.75
CA PRO A 239 -47.84 -64.96 1.63
C PRO A 239 -48.81 -65.22 0.42
N PRO A 240 -48.63 -66.26 -0.44
CA PRO A 240 -47.75 -66.24 -1.61
C PRO A 240 -48.46 -66.67 -2.94
N ALA A 241 -47.66 -66.68 -4.03
CA ALA A 241 -47.67 -67.60 -5.19
C ALA A 241 -48.30 -67.18 -6.55
N SER A 242 -47.36 -66.95 -7.50
CA SER A 242 -47.28 -67.55 -8.88
C SER A 242 -48.37 -67.26 -9.94
N PRO A 243 -48.15 -67.59 -11.24
CA PRO A 243 -47.03 -67.32 -12.16
C PRO A 243 -47.49 -66.62 -13.48
N SER A 244 -46.55 -66.11 -14.30
CA SER A 244 -46.74 -65.68 -15.71
C SER A 244 -47.31 -66.83 -16.59
N PRO A 245 -47.88 -66.65 -17.82
CA PRO A 245 -47.24 -66.07 -19.02
C PRO A 245 -48.25 -65.46 -20.05
N PRO A 246 -48.09 -65.53 -21.40
CA PRO A 246 -47.32 -64.60 -22.24
C PRO A 246 -48.12 -63.99 -23.44
N GLY A 247 -47.52 -62.99 -24.09
CA GLY A 247 -47.66 -62.79 -25.54
C GLY A 247 -48.63 -61.68 -25.99
N LYS A 248 -48.17 -60.81 -26.88
CA LYS A 248 -48.21 -61.04 -28.34
C LYS A 248 -47.59 -59.84 -29.08
N ARG A 249 -46.91 -60.19 -30.16
CA ARG A 249 -46.38 -59.32 -31.22
C ARG A 249 -47.51 -58.71 -32.07
N ARG A 250 -47.09 -57.73 -32.89
CA ARG A 250 -47.69 -57.11 -34.09
C ARG A 250 -48.42 -55.79 -33.78
N ALA A 251 -48.27 -54.74 -34.56
CA ALA A 251 -47.76 -54.63 -35.94
C ALA A 251 -46.71 -53.52 -36.06
#